data_AF-A0A519CLQ2-F1
#
_entry.id   AF-A0A519CLQ2-F1
#
_cell.length_a   1.000
_cell.length_b   1.000
_cell.length_c   1.000
_cell.angle_alpha   90.00
_cell.angle_beta   90.00
_cell.angle_gamma   90.00
#
_symmetry.space_group_name_H-M   'P 1'
#
loop_
_entity.id
_entity.type
_entity.pdbx_description
1 polymer ?
#
loop_
_entity_poly.entity_id
_entity_poly.type
_entity_poly.pdbx_seq_one_letter_code
_entity_poly.pdbx_strand_id
1 'polypeptide(L)'
;MEFPNLELEKPYCPRCNEGNAHICENGTIFGVEVNGAFAPYFSAPSVNARTIPEGIDSKFASIQDPLGNAIHTLTGGPIKGATIAIHGLGPIGLFAVNAAKAMGAKKVIAIDWDNQYRMKIAEKLGADMVLGKEHDIVAEILLATDGRGVDNSCEFSGSPKALANTIRSTRIQHLKFQ
;
A
#
# COMPACT_ATOMS: atom_id res chain seq x y z
N MET A 1 -18.20 24.68 24.23
CA MET A 1 -17.05 23.79 24.04
C MET A 1 -16.23 24.46 22.95
N GLU A 2 -15.20 25.20 23.33
CA GLU A 2 -14.30 25.81 22.36
C GLU A 2 -13.53 24.68 21.69
N PHE A 3 -13.82 24.44 20.41
CA PHE A 3 -12.94 23.61 19.60
C PHE A 3 -11.65 24.42 19.44
N PRO A 4 -10.48 23.89 19.84
CA PRO A 4 -9.23 24.59 19.63
C PRO A 4 -9.16 24.96 18.15
N ASN A 5 -8.90 26.23 17.86
CA ASN A 5 -8.82 26.77 16.50
C ASN A 5 -8.07 25.78 15.61
N LEU A 6 -8.81 25.05 14.75
CA LEU A 6 -8.27 24.38 13.57
C LEU A 6 -7.91 25.48 12.55
N GLU A 7 -7.15 26.48 12.97
CA GLU A 7 -6.49 27.46 12.10
C GLU A 7 -5.44 26.69 11.30
N LEU A 8 -5.90 26.06 10.23
CA LEU A 8 -5.11 25.33 9.26
C LEU A 8 -4.76 26.22 8.06
N GLU A 9 -4.46 27.49 8.29
CA GLU A 9 -3.75 28.29 7.29
C GLU A 9 -2.25 28.20 7.55
N LYS A 10 -1.72 26.98 7.53
CA LYS A 10 -0.28 26.82 7.36
C LYS A 10 0.07 27.14 5.91
N PRO A 11 1.13 27.92 5.64
CA PRO A 11 1.48 28.30 4.29
C PRO A 11 1.77 27.06 3.44
N TYR A 12 1.27 27.09 2.19
CA TYR A 12 1.52 26.05 1.20
C TYR A 12 3.03 25.93 0.95
N CYS A 13 3.60 24.77 1.24
CA CYS A 13 4.99 24.46 0.89
C CYS A 13 5.09 24.04 -0.59
N PRO A 14 6.29 24.00 -1.20
CA PRO A 14 6.47 23.58 -2.58
C PRO A 14 5.81 22.23 -2.89
N ARG A 15 5.87 21.26 -1.96
CA ARG A 15 5.21 19.94 -2.12
C ARG A 15 3.71 20.04 -2.27
N CYS A 16 3.05 20.95 -1.56
CA CYS A 16 1.61 21.16 -1.71
C CYS A 16 1.27 21.69 -3.12
N ASN A 17 2.08 22.59 -3.65
CA ASN A 17 1.88 23.16 -4.99
C ASN A 17 2.13 22.14 -6.11
N GLU A 18 2.96 21.13 -5.85
CA GLU A 18 3.21 20.00 -6.75
C GLU A 18 2.08 18.94 -6.73
N GLY A 19 1.06 19.10 -5.87
CA GLY A 19 0.05 18.06 -5.64
C GLY A 19 0.51 16.95 -4.69
N ASN A 20 1.70 17.10 -4.09
CA ASN A 20 2.32 16.14 -3.18
C ASN A 20 2.03 16.47 -1.70
N ALA A 21 0.78 16.82 -1.39
CA ALA A 21 0.38 17.20 -0.03
C ALA A 21 0.61 16.10 1.02
N HIS A 22 0.72 14.83 0.59
CA HIS A 22 1.04 13.68 1.45
C HIS A 22 2.45 13.73 2.07
N ILE A 23 3.35 14.56 1.53
CA ILE A 23 4.69 14.82 2.08
C ILE A 23 4.88 16.32 2.41
N CYS A 24 3.80 17.00 2.78
CA CYS A 24 3.85 18.40 3.20
C CYS A 24 4.77 18.58 4.42
N GLU A 25 5.73 19.51 4.32
CA GLU A 25 6.67 19.86 5.41
C GLU A 25 5.97 20.50 6.62
N ASN A 26 4.82 21.12 6.37
CA ASN A 26 3.98 21.74 7.39
C ASN A 26 2.79 20.85 7.78
N GLY A 27 2.76 19.60 7.29
CA GLY A 27 1.63 18.68 7.48
C GLY A 27 1.31 18.43 8.95
N THR A 28 0.08 17.96 9.20
CA THR A 28 -0.29 17.44 10.52
C THR A 28 -1.04 16.13 10.35
N ILE A 29 -0.61 15.10 11.07
CA ILE A 29 -1.16 13.75 10.97
C ILE A 29 -2.27 13.58 12.00
N PHE A 30 -3.50 13.48 11.50
CA PHE A 30 -4.70 13.25 12.30
C PHE A 30 -4.60 11.92 13.06
N GLY A 31 -4.81 11.95 14.38
CA GLY A 31 -4.68 10.78 15.25
C GLY A 31 -3.26 10.44 15.68
N VAL A 32 -2.25 11.20 15.26
CA VAL A 32 -0.86 11.06 15.71
C VAL A 32 -0.40 12.32 16.43
N GLU A 33 -0.47 13.46 15.75
CA GLU A 33 -0.01 14.75 16.29
C GLU A 33 -1.16 15.58 16.88
N VAL A 34 -2.39 15.27 16.47
CA VAL A 34 -3.63 15.85 16.99
C VAL A 34 -4.63 14.75 17.31
N ASN A 35 -5.65 15.07 18.10
CA ASN A 35 -6.70 14.12 18.48
C ASN A 35 -7.33 13.44 17.25
N GLY A 36 -7.43 12.12 17.33
CA GLY A 36 -8.00 11.28 16.27
C GLY A 36 -9.49 11.00 16.44
N ALA A 37 -9.95 9.90 15.84
CA ALA A 37 -11.36 9.51 15.77
C ALA A 37 -11.79 8.44 16.79
N PHE A 38 -10.93 8.04 17.75
CA PHE A 38 -11.32 7.14 18.85
C PHE A 38 -12.06 7.87 19.97
N ALA A 39 -13.15 8.52 19.59
CA ALA A 39 -14.07 9.27 20.45
C ALA A 39 -15.47 9.26 19.82
N PRO A 40 -16.54 9.53 20.60
CA PRO A 40 -17.90 9.60 20.05
C PRO A 40 -18.05 10.66 18.94
N TYR A 41 -17.24 11.72 18.98
CA TYR A 41 -17.19 12.79 17.99
C TYR A 41 -15.76 13.30 17.82
N PHE A 42 -15.43 13.80 16.64
CA PHE A 42 -14.18 14.48 16.34
C PHE A 42 -14.40 15.60 15.32
N SER A 43 -13.48 16.55 15.23
CA SER A 43 -13.45 17.60 14.22
C SER A 43 -12.31 17.33 13.24
N ALA A 44 -12.58 17.43 11.95
CA ALA A 44 -11.57 17.29 10.90
C ALA A 44 -11.79 18.34 9.80
N PRO A 45 -10.74 18.69 9.04
CA PRO A 45 -10.87 19.61 7.90
C PRO A 45 -11.81 19.03 6.85
N SER A 46 -12.70 19.85 6.29
CA SER A 46 -13.65 19.40 5.26
C SER A 46 -12.95 18.82 4.03
N VAL A 47 -11.74 19.29 3.71
CA VAL A 47 -10.91 18.77 2.61
C VAL A 47 -10.47 17.31 2.81
N ASN A 48 -10.49 16.79 4.04
CA ASN A 48 -10.19 15.39 4.36
C ASN A 48 -11.44 14.51 4.35
N ALA A 49 -12.64 15.10 4.29
CA ALA A 49 -13.87 14.33 4.19
C ALA A 49 -14.01 13.73 2.79
N ARG A 50 -14.47 12.48 2.73
CA ARG A 50 -14.76 11.76 1.49
C ARG A 50 -16.19 11.25 1.56
N THR A 51 -16.92 11.40 0.46
CA THR A 51 -18.26 10.83 0.31
C THR A 51 -18.15 9.31 0.16
N ILE A 52 -18.93 8.58 0.94
CA ILE A 52 -19.01 7.13 0.82
C ILE A 52 -20.01 6.82 -0.32
N PRO A 53 -19.62 6.03 -1.34
CA PRO A 53 -20.54 5.60 -2.38
C PRO A 53 -21.78 4.90 -1.81
N GLU A 54 -22.92 5.06 -2.50
CA GLU A 54 -24.16 4.38 -2.11
C GLU A 54 -23.98 2.86 -2.04
N GLY A 55 -24.59 2.24 -1.03
CA GLY A 55 -24.54 0.79 -0.81
C GLY A 55 -23.30 0.27 -0.06
N ILE A 56 -22.33 1.14 0.27
CA ILE A 56 -21.19 0.75 1.12
C ILE A 56 -21.50 1.05 2.59
N ASP A 57 -21.50 0.01 3.43
CA ASP A 57 -21.60 0.14 4.90
C ASP A 57 -20.41 0.98 5.42
N SER A 58 -20.71 1.97 6.27
CA SER A 58 -19.71 2.90 6.81
C SER A 58 -18.57 2.20 7.55
N LYS A 59 -18.79 1.00 8.11
CA LYS A 59 -17.72 0.20 8.72
C LYS A 59 -16.64 -0.20 7.71
N PHE A 60 -17.01 -0.45 6.45
CA PHE A 60 -16.06 -0.73 5.38
C PHE A 60 -15.46 0.54 4.79
N ALA A 61 -16.14 1.68 4.88
CA ALA A 61 -15.53 2.95 4.51
C ALA A 61 -14.36 3.34 5.43
N SER A 62 -14.36 2.87 6.68
CA SER A 62 -13.28 3.14 7.65
C SER A 62 -11.91 2.60 7.25
N ILE A 63 -11.85 1.62 6.34
CA ILE A 63 -10.58 1.03 5.88
C ILE A 63 -9.99 1.76 4.65
N GLN A 64 -10.61 2.85 4.19
CA GLN A 64 -10.15 3.57 3.00
C GLN A 64 -8.74 4.14 3.16
N ASP A 65 -8.35 4.59 4.35
CA ASP A 65 -7.01 5.13 4.61
C ASP A 65 -5.90 4.06 4.41
N PRO A 66 -5.92 2.90 5.09
CA PRO A 66 -4.94 1.85 4.84
C PRO A 66 -5.04 1.22 3.44
N LEU A 67 -6.23 1.18 2.83
CA LEU A 67 -6.39 0.76 1.44
C LEU A 67 -5.74 1.76 0.47
N GLY A 68 -5.88 3.07 0.73
CA GLY A 68 -5.27 4.15 -0.04
C GLY A 68 -3.74 4.04 -0.04
N ASN A 69 -3.13 3.72 1.11
CA ASN A 69 -1.70 3.45 1.20
C ASN A 69 -1.26 2.28 0.32
N ALA A 70 -2.02 1.16 0.33
CA ALA A 70 -1.74 0.01 -0.53
C ALA A 70 -1.79 0.37 -2.02
N ILE A 71 -2.84 1.10 -2.44
CA ILE A 71 -3.01 1.54 -3.83
C ILE A 71 -1.89 2.51 -4.22
N HIS A 72 -1.57 3.49 -3.37
CA HIS A 72 -0.51 4.47 -3.63
C HIS A 72 0.83 3.77 -3.90
N THR A 73 1.23 2.83 -3.04
CA THR A 73 2.46 2.03 -3.25
C THR A 73 2.41 1.23 -4.55
N LEU A 74 1.30 0.53 -4.85
CA LEU A 74 1.16 -0.23 -6.09
C LEU A 74 1.32 0.68 -7.32
N THR A 75 0.70 1.87 -7.30
CA THR A 75 0.71 2.81 -8.43
C THR A 75 2.03 3.52 -8.67
N GLY A 76 3.02 3.32 -7.79
CA GLY A 76 4.41 3.72 -8.03
C GLY A 76 5.10 2.93 -9.15
N GLY A 77 4.50 1.82 -9.60
CA GLY A 77 5.03 0.98 -10.68
C GLY A 77 3.95 0.41 -11.61
N PRO A 78 4.34 -0.42 -12.59
CA PRO A 78 3.39 -1.09 -13.49
C PRO A 78 2.43 -2.02 -12.72
N ILE A 79 1.17 -2.09 -13.14
CA ILE A 79 0.17 -2.97 -12.51
C ILE A 79 -0.57 -3.83 -13.55
N LYS A 80 -1.28 -3.20 -14.48
CA LYS A 80 -2.09 -3.94 -15.47
C LYS A 80 -1.18 -4.82 -16.35
N GLY A 81 -1.45 -6.12 -16.37
CA GLY A 81 -0.64 -7.11 -17.09
C GLY A 81 0.71 -7.44 -16.46
N ALA A 82 1.07 -6.80 -15.34
CA ALA A 82 2.35 -6.96 -14.66
C ALA A 82 2.39 -8.23 -13.79
N THR A 83 3.60 -8.74 -13.56
CA THR A 83 3.89 -9.63 -12.43
C THR A 83 4.33 -8.78 -11.25
N ILE A 84 3.68 -8.96 -10.09
CA ILE A 84 3.88 -8.12 -8.90
C ILE A 84 4.29 -9.00 -7.72
N ALA A 85 5.32 -8.60 -7.00
CA ALA A 85 5.67 -9.18 -5.69
C ALA A 85 5.20 -8.26 -4.56
N ILE A 86 4.54 -8.81 -3.55
CA ILE A 86 4.03 -8.09 -2.37
C ILE A 86 4.68 -8.68 -1.13
N HIS A 87 5.63 -7.95 -0.56
CA HIS A 87 6.38 -8.34 0.62
C HIS A 87 5.71 -7.81 1.89
N GLY A 88 5.23 -8.72 2.74
CA GLY A 88 4.48 -8.44 3.97
C GLY A 88 2.97 -8.57 3.75
N LEU A 89 2.32 -9.48 4.49
CA LEU A 89 0.86 -9.72 4.40
C LEU A 89 0.11 -9.25 5.66
N GLY A 90 0.58 -8.14 6.25
CA GLY A 90 -0.24 -7.36 7.18
C GLY A 90 -1.49 -6.77 6.48
N PRO A 91 -2.35 -6.02 7.19
CA PRO A 91 -3.58 -5.48 6.61
C PRO A 91 -3.36 -4.72 5.29
N ILE A 92 -2.38 -3.83 5.22
CA ILE A 92 -2.05 -3.05 4.01
C ILE A 92 -1.57 -3.96 2.87
N GLY A 93 -0.70 -4.94 3.17
CA GLY A 93 -0.23 -5.90 2.17
C GLY A 93 -1.35 -6.79 1.62
N LEU A 94 -2.30 -7.21 2.46
CA LEU A 94 -3.47 -7.96 2.01
C LEU A 94 -4.41 -7.09 1.15
N PHE A 95 -4.58 -5.80 1.49
CA PHE A 95 -5.24 -4.85 0.61
C PHE A 95 -4.51 -4.72 -0.72
N ALA A 96 -3.17 -4.69 -0.72
CA ALA A 96 -2.38 -4.64 -1.94
C ALA A 96 -2.57 -5.89 -2.80
N VAL A 97 -2.65 -7.09 -2.22
CA VAL A 97 -2.94 -8.34 -2.97
C VAL A 97 -4.27 -8.20 -3.71
N ASN A 98 -5.32 -7.80 -2.99
CA ASN A 98 -6.66 -7.68 -3.57
C ASN A 98 -6.73 -6.56 -4.62
N ALA A 99 -6.16 -5.39 -4.32
CA ALA A 99 -6.13 -4.25 -5.24
C ALA A 99 -5.32 -4.56 -6.51
N ALA A 100 -4.16 -5.22 -6.40
CA ALA A 100 -3.37 -5.61 -7.55
C ALA A 100 -4.17 -6.50 -8.52
N LYS A 101 -4.90 -7.50 -8.00
CA LYS A 101 -5.77 -8.35 -8.84
C LYS A 101 -6.91 -7.54 -9.46
N ALA A 102 -7.58 -6.69 -8.69
CA ALA A 102 -8.66 -5.84 -9.19
C ALA A 102 -8.19 -4.86 -10.30
N MET A 103 -6.95 -4.39 -10.20
CA MET A 103 -6.31 -3.50 -11.18
C MET A 103 -5.71 -4.23 -12.39
N GLY A 104 -5.88 -5.55 -12.47
CA GLY A 104 -5.53 -6.36 -13.64
C GLY A 104 -4.08 -6.84 -13.66
N ALA A 105 -3.43 -7.03 -12.50
CA ALA A 105 -2.15 -7.73 -12.43
C ALA A 105 -2.27 -9.13 -13.04
N LYS A 106 -1.29 -9.50 -13.88
CA LYS A 106 -1.25 -10.82 -14.52
C LYS A 106 -0.89 -11.91 -13.51
N LYS A 107 0.04 -11.63 -12.61
CA LYS A 107 0.49 -12.56 -11.57
C LYS A 107 0.83 -11.77 -10.30
N VAL A 108 0.32 -12.21 -9.16
CA VAL A 108 0.60 -11.66 -7.83
C VAL A 108 1.30 -12.73 -6.99
N ILE A 109 2.53 -12.45 -6.58
CA ILE A 109 3.33 -13.25 -5.67
C ILE A 109 3.23 -12.59 -4.29
N ALA A 110 2.61 -13.25 -3.34
CA ALA A 110 2.40 -12.76 -1.98
C ALA A 110 3.43 -13.38 -1.02
N ILE A 111 4.07 -12.58 -0.19
CA ILE A 111 5.15 -13.03 0.70
C ILE A 111 4.88 -12.59 2.13
N ASP A 112 4.86 -13.52 3.08
CA ASP A 112 4.96 -13.27 4.53
C ASP A 112 5.98 -14.25 5.11
N TRP A 113 6.57 -13.98 6.27
CA TRP A 113 7.63 -14.83 6.81
C TRP A 113 7.08 -16.17 7.33
N ASP A 114 6.17 -16.16 8.29
CA ASP A 114 5.66 -17.38 8.91
C ASP A 114 4.18 -17.34 9.30
N ASN A 115 3.47 -16.26 8.97
CA ASN A 115 2.06 -16.11 9.33
C ASN A 115 1.13 -16.86 8.37
N GLN A 116 0.90 -18.15 8.66
CA GLN A 116 0.06 -19.03 7.84
C GLN A 116 -1.39 -18.55 7.70
N TYR A 117 -1.92 -17.83 8.68
CA TYR A 117 -3.28 -17.29 8.59
C TYR A 117 -3.37 -16.21 7.50
N ARG A 118 -2.44 -15.25 7.50
CA ARG A 118 -2.37 -14.18 6.49
C ARG A 118 -2.07 -14.72 5.09
N MET A 119 -1.15 -15.69 5.00
CA MET A 119 -0.83 -16.38 3.75
C MET A 119 -2.07 -17.04 3.12
N LYS A 120 -2.88 -17.75 3.91
CA LYS A 120 -4.17 -18.32 3.44
C LYS A 120 -5.19 -17.26 3.02
N ILE A 121 -5.17 -16.08 3.63
CA ILE A 121 -6.03 -14.97 3.19
C ILE A 121 -5.55 -14.46 1.83
N ALA A 122 -4.25 -14.29 1.62
CA ALA A 122 -3.72 -13.86 0.33
C ALA A 122 -4.12 -14.80 -0.82
N GLU A 123 -4.11 -16.11 -0.60
CA GLU A 123 -4.62 -17.09 -1.57
C GLU A 123 -6.10 -16.82 -1.90
N LYS A 124 -6.95 -16.64 -0.88
CA LYS A 124 -8.38 -16.31 -1.06
C LYS A 124 -8.61 -14.98 -1.77
N LEU A 125 -7.71 -14.02 -1.61
CA LEU A 125 -7.74 -12.72 -2.28
C LEU A 125 -7.21 -12.77 -3.72
N GLY A 126 -6.72 -13.92 -4.17
CA GLY A 126 -6.32 -14.17 -5.55
C GLY A 126 -4.81 -14.09 -5.80
N ALA A 127 -3.96 -14.19 -4.77
CA ALA A 127 -2.52 -14.39 -4.97
C ALA A 127 -2.29 -15.69 -5.78
N ASP A 128 -1.47 -15.60 -6.82
CA ASP A 128 -1.16 -16.73 -7.71
C ASP A 128 -0.04 -17.62 -7.16
N MET A 129 0.79 -17.05 -6.28
CA MET A 129 1.85 -17.77 -5.56
C MET A 129 2.01 -17.16 -4.17
N VAL A 130 2.22 -18.00 -3.16
CA VAL A 130 2.45 -17.55 -1.78
C VAL A 130 3.74 -18.15 -1.25
N LEU A 131 4.65 -17.29 -0.80
CA LEU A 131 5.97 -17.67 -0.30
C LEU A 131 6.14 -17.29 1.17
N GLY A 132 6.99 -18.05 1.87
CA GLY A 132 7.38 -17.76 3.25
C GLY A 132 8.70 -18.39 3.66
N LYS A 133 8.96 -18.53 4.96
CA LYS A 133 10.29 -18.82 5.54
C LYS A 133 11.01 -20.06 5.00
N GLU A 134 10.26 -21.04 4.51
CA GLU A 134 10.79 -22.27 3.94
C GLU A 134 11.35 -22.09 2.52
N HIS A 135 11.16 -20.90 1.93
CA HIS A 135 11.53 -20.59 0.56
C HIS A 135 12.72 -19.61 0.51
N ASP A 136 13.57 -19.77 -0.51
CA ASP A 136 14.41 -18.67 -0.98
C ASP A 136 13.56 -17.74 -1.85
N ILE A 137 13.05 -16.68 -1.23
CA ILE A 137 12.11 -15.74 -1.85
C ILE A 137 12.62 -15.21 -3.20
N VAL A 138 13.91 -14.87 -3.29
CA VAL A 138 14.45 -14.28 -4.52
C VAL A 138 14.57 -15.36 -5.60
N ALA A 139 15.10 -16.53 -5.24
CA ALA A 139 15.23 -17.63 -6.19
C ALA A 139 13.87 -18.10 -6.74
N GLU A 140 12.85 -18.23 -5.89
CA GLU A 140 11.50 -18.61 -6.31
C GLU A 140 10.87 -17.58 -7.24
N ILE A 141 11.03 -16.28 -6.94
CA ILE A 141 10.53 -15.21 -7.81
C ILE A 141 11.24 -15.26 -9.17
N LEU A 142 12.56 -15.41 -9.19
CA LEU A 142 13.33 -15.50 -10.43
C LEU A 142 12.88 -16.72 -11.25
N LEU A 143 12.72 -17.88 -10.62
CA LEU A 143 12.21 -19.07 -11.27
C LEU A 143 10.81 -18.84 -11.87
N ALA A 144 9.92 -18.19 -11.12
CA ALA A 144 8.55 -17.88 -11.56
C ALA A 144 8.46 -16.80 -12.66
N THR A 145 9.57 -16.16 -13.02
CA THR A 145 9.68 -15.03 -13.96
C THR A 145 10.74 -15.22 -15.05
N ASP A 146 11.15 -16.47 -15.30
CA ASP A 146 12.16 -16.84 -16.31
C ASP A 146 13.52 -16.13 -16.08
N GLY A 147 13.90 -15.96 -14.81
CA GLY A 147 15.13 -15.30 -14.38
C GLY A 147 15.11 -13.77 -14.49
N ARG A 148 13.99 -13.16 -14.90
CA ARG A 148 13.92 -11.71 -15.16
C ARG A 148 13.56 -10.87 -13.93
N GLY A 149 12.89 -11.45 -12.94
CA GLY A 149 12.28 -10.70 -11.85
C GLY A 149 10.89 -10.14 -12.18
N VAL A 150 10.22 -9.63 -11.15
CA VAL A 150 8.89 -9.02 -11.24
C VAL A 150 8.92 -7.63 -11.86
N ASP A 151 7.82 -7.21 -12.48
CA ASP A 151 7.71 -5.89 -13.11
C ASP A 151 7.50 -4.77 -12.05
N ASN A 152 6.93 -5.13 -10.90
CA ASN A 152 6.71 -4.25 -9.75
C ASN A 152 6.88 -5.03 -8.44
N SER A 153 7.61 -4.47 -7.47
CA SER A 153 7.87 -5.13 -6.19
C SER A 153 7.58 -4.15 -5.05
N CYS A 154 6.66 -4.50 -4.17
CA CYS A 154 6.13 -3.62 -3.13
C CYS A 154 6.45 -4.17 -1.74
N GLU A 155 6.99 -3.31 -0.87
CA GLU A 155 7.40 -3.65 0.50
C GLU A 155 6.42 -3.03 1.51
N PHE A 156 5.80 -3.86 2.34
CA PHE A 156 4.80 -3.48 3.35
C PHE A 156 5.11 -4.05 4.75
N SER A 157 6.23 -4.77 4.92
CA SER A 157 6.60 -5.40 6.20
C SER A 157 7.51 -4.53 7.08
N GLY A 158 8.23 -3.58 6.48
CA GLY A 158 9.27 -2.81 7.18
C GLY A 158 10.52 -3.62 7.54
N SER A 159 10.64 -4.85 7.04
CA SER A 159 11.78 -5.73 7.34
C SER A 159 12.97 -5.43 6.42
N PRO A 160 14.19 -5.24 6.96
CA PRO A 160 15.40 -5.09 6.14
C PRO A 160 15.63 -6.24 5.17
N LYS A 161 15.29 -7.48 5.59
CA LYS A 161 15.40 -8.67 4.73
C LYS A 161 14.38 -8.63 3.58
N ALA A 162 13.15 -8.22 3.87
CA ALA A 162 12.11 -8.09 2.84
C ALA A 162 12.45 -6.97 1.85
N LEU A 163 12.98 -5.84 2.32
CA LEU A 163 13.47 -4.77 1.48
C LEU A 163 14.60 -5.24 0.53
N ALA A 164 15.58 -5.98 1.06
CA ALA A 164 16.64 -6.56 0.24
C ALA A 164 16.09 -7.52 -0.83
N ASN A 165 15.12 -8.35 -0.47
CA ASN A 165 14.45 -9.25 -1.42
C ASN A 165 13.64 -8.47 -2.47
N THR A 166 12.96 -7.39 -2.07
CA THR A 166 12.20 -6.50 -2.97
C THR A 166 13.10 -5.98 -4.08
N ILE A 167 14.27 -5.43 -3.73
CA ILE A 167 15.24 -4.91 -4.69
C ILE A 167 15.80 -6.02 -5.59
N ARG A 168 16.24 -7.14 -5.00
CA ARG A 168 16.90 -8.23 -5.72
C ARG A 168 15.98 -9.03 -6.66
N SER A 169 14.68 -8.98 -6.42
CA SER A 169 13.68 -9.71 -7.20
C SER A 169 12.98 -8.85 -8.26
N THR A 170 13.28 -7.54 -8.29
CA THR A 170 12.71 -6.61 -9.27
C THR A 170 13.46 -6.67 -10.59
N ARG A 171 12.73 -6.69 -11.69
CA ARG A 171 13.30 -6.67 -13.04
C ARG A 171 14.02 -5.36 -13.32
N ILE A 172 15.18 -5.47 -13.98
CA ILE A 172 15.84 -4.33 -14.61
C ILE A 172 14.97 -3.83 -15.77
N GLN A 173 14.37 -2.66 -15.62
CA GLN A 173 13.79 -1.96 -16.76
C GLN A 173 14.92 -1.30 -17.54
N HIS A 174 15.12 -1.66 -18.81
CA HIS A 174 15.86 -0.80 -19.71
C HIS A 174 15.04 0.49 -19.84
N LEU A 175 15.53 1.58 -19.24
CA LEU A 175 14.96 2.91 -19.37
C LEU A 175 14.81 3.23 -20.86
N LYS A 176 13.59 3.09 -21.38
CA LYS A 176 13.21 3.75 -22.61
C LYS A 176 12.91 5.19 -22.20
N PHE A 177 13.91 6.06 -22.34
CA PHE A 177 13.64 7.49 -22.38
C PHE A 177 12.66 7.72 -23.54
N GLN A 178 11.39 7.91 -23.21
CA GLN A 178 10.39 8.46 -24.12
C GLN A 178 10.45 9.98 -24.03
#